data_AF-A0AAD6Y6V1-F1
#
_entry.id   AF-A0AAD6Y6V1-F1
#
_cell.length_a   1.000
_cell.length_b   1.000
_cell.length_c   1.000
_cell.angle_alpha   90.00
_cell.angle_beta   90.00
_cell.angle_gamma   90.00
#
_symmetry.space_group_name_H-M   'P 1'
#
loop_
_entity.id
_entity.type
_entity.pdbx_description
1 polymer ?
#
loop_
_entity_poly.entity_id
_entity_poly.type
_entity_poly.pdbx_seq_one_letter_code
_entity_poly.pdbx_strand_id
1 'polypeptide(L)'
;MLPRFSVLSLAYFLTQLSSCFAANRTIDDTKGDPITGFIPIYTPATSWNVGQNCSGCFVQPDPDLAFDSTWHDATQHDGDTPISVTLESTGTAVYLFSIVPNTVPSATTFVNLQFTLDGAPVGSFTHPPDSSSTFEYSVPVLSLENLVNEPHTLVAEPDGTSLFLFDFAIYT
;
A
#
# COMPACT_ATOMS: atom_id res chain seq x y z
N MET A 1 -34.58 -37.74 58.24
CA MET A 1 -33.29 -38.05 57.57
C MET A 1 -33.53 -38.05 56.07
N LEU A 2 -33.03 -37.03 55.37
CA LEU A 2 -32.95 -36.95 53.89
C LEU A 2 -31.57 -36.35 53.58
N PRO A 3 -30.78 -36.91 52.65
CA PRO A 3 -29.39 -36.50 52.48
C PRO A 3 -29.28 -35.23 51.64
N ARG A 4 -28.33 -34.38 52.03
CA ARG A 4 -27.86 -33.21 51.28
C ARG A 4 -27.14 -33.69 50.01
N PHE A 5 -27.64 -33.35 48.84
CA PHE A 5 -26.87 -33.45 47.60
C PHE A 5 -26.15 -32.13 47.37
N SER A 6 -24.84 -32.14 47.64
CA SER A 6 -23.92 -31.05 47.30
C SER A 6 -23.58 -31.17 45.82
N VAL A 7 -24.09 -30.26 45.00
CA VAL A 7 -23.75 -30.20 43.57
C VAL A 7 -22.44 -29.41 43.45
N LEU A 8 -21.32 -30.12 43.28
CA LEU A 8 -20.08 -29.48 42.84
C LEU A 8 -20.27 -29.04 41.38
N SER A 9 -20.47 -27.75 41.15
CA SER A 9 -20.37 -27.16 39.81
C SER A 9 -18.91 -27.16 39.37
N LEU A 10 -18.54 -28.09 38.49
CA LEU A 10 -17.26 -28.09 37.81
C LEU A 10 -17.32 -27.08 36.66
N ALA A 11 -16.85 -25.86 36.91
CA ALA A 11 -16.75 -24.82 35.89
C ALA A 11 -15.59 -25.16 34.93
N TYR A 12 -15.93 -25.63 33.74
CA TYR A 12 -14.97 -25.89 32.67
C TYR A 12 -14.58 -24.54 32.03
N PHE A 13 -13.43 -23.98 32.43
CA PHE A 13 -12.83 -22.83 31.77
C PHE A 13 -12.34 -23.28 30.39
N LEU A 14 -13.12 -23.01 29.34
CA LEU A 14 -12.67 -23.06 27.96
C LEU A 14 -11.66 -21.92 27.77
N THR A 15 -10.37 -22.22 27.91
CA THR A 15 -9.31 -21.32 27.45
C THR A 15 -9.42 -21.23 25.93
N GLN A 16 -10.01 -20.15 25.41
CA GLN A 16 -9.89 -19.84 24.00
C GLN A 16 -8.43 -19.51 23.71
N LEU A 17 -7.73 -20.44 23.06
CA LEU A 17 -6.46 -20.14 22.43
C LEU A 17 -6.78 -19.25 21.23
N SER A 18 -6.68 -17.93 21.41
CA SER A 18 -6.60 -17.00 20.28
C SER A 18 -5.30 -17.27 19.55
N SER A 19 -5.36 -18.07 18.48
CA SER A 19 -4.29 -18.20 17.53
C SER A 19 -4.12 -16.86 16.82
N CYS A 20 -3.15 -16.06 17.23
CA CYS A 20 -2.67 -14.93 16.43
C CYS A 20 -1.88 -15.52 15.25
N PHE A 21 -2.57 -15.80 14.16
CA PHE A 21 -1.93 -16.21 12.92
C PHE A 21 -1.62 -14.96 12.10
N ALA A 22 -0.38 -14.85 11.64
CA ALA A 22 0.03 -13.80 10.71
C ALA A 22 -0.87 -13.90 9.46
N ALA A 23 -1.57 -12.82 9.13
CA ALA A 23 -2.54 -12.81 8.04
C ALA A 23 -2.27 -11.62 7.14
N ASN A 24 -2.08 -11.89 5.85
CA ASN A 24 -1.87 -10.83 4.87
C ASN A 24 -3.13 -9.95 4.78
N ARG A 25 -2.95 -8.65 4.94
CA ARG A 25 -3.97 -7.61 4.83
C ARG A 25 -3.60 -6.68 3.71
N THR A 26 -4.58 -6.24 2.94
CA THR A 26 -4.39 -5.33 1.82
C THR A 26 -4.90 -3.94 2.18
N ILE A 27 -4.11 -2.93 1.85
CA ILE A 27 -4.50 -1.51 1.86
C ILE A 27 -4.64 -1.11 0.40
N ASP A 28 -5.88 -0.90 -0.03
CA ASP A 28 -6.20 -0.41 -1.37
C ASP A 28 -5.90 1.10 -1.49
N ASP A 29 -5.48 1.57 -2.67
CA ASP A 29 -5.19 2.99 -2.90
C ASP A 29 -6.40 3.91 -2.60
N THR A 30 -7.61 3.47 -2.94
CA THR A 30 -8.82 4.29 -2.90
C THR A 30 -9.72 3.93 -1.71
N LYS A 31 -9.88 2.63 -1.45
CA LYS A 31 -10.77 2.07 -0.44
C LYS A 31 -10.08 1.84 0.90
N GLY A 32 -8.74 1.87 0.91
CA GLY A 32 -7.94 1.70 2.11
C GLY A 32 -7.93 0.28 2.68
N ASP A 33 -7.60 0.18 3.96
CA ASP A 33 -7.61 -1.06 4.72
C ASP A 33 -9.04 -1.36 5.23
N PRO A 34 -9.67 -2.46 4.77
CA PRO A 34 -11.03 -2.81 5.19
C PRO A 34 -11.13 -3.23 6.67
N ILE A 35 -10.01 -3.52 7.33
CA ILE A 35 -9.96 -3.95 8.74
C ILE A 35 -9.89 -2.76 9.69
N THR A 36 -9.01 -1.80 9.39
CA THR A 36 -8.76 -0.63 10.25
C THR A 36 -9.56 0.59 9.82
N GLY A 37 -10.01 0.65 8.56
CA GLY A 37 -10.61 1.84 7.95
C GLY A 37 -9.59 2.92 7.60
N PHE A 38 -8.29 2.65 7.73
CA PHE A 38 -7.22 3.54 7.29
C PHE A 38 -7.27 3.71 5.77
N ILE A 39 -7.16 4.94 5.27
CA ILE A 39 -7.05 5.24 3.85
C ILE A 39 -5.67 5.90 3.63
N PRO A 40 -4.92 5.50 2.59
CA PRO A 40 -3.64 6.13 2.25
C PRO A 40 -3.69 7.66 2.25
N ILE A 41 -2.65 8.28 2.79
CA ILE A 41 -2.56 9.74 2.87
C ILE A 41 -1.70 10.25 1.73
N TYR A 42 -2.34 10.95 0.79
CA TYR A 42 -1.70 11.58 -0.36
C TYR A 42 -1.32 13.03 -0.05
N THR A 43 -0.04 13.35 -0.15
CA THR A 43 0.48 14.69 0.19
C THR A 43 1.22 15.32 -0.99
N PRO A 44 1.02 16.62 -1.27
CA PRO A 44 -0.22 17.35 -0.99
C PRO A 44 -1.37 16.73 -1.78
N ALA A 45 -2.54 16.56 -1.15
CA ALA A 45 -3.69 15.87 -1.76
C ALA A 45 -4.12 16.46 -3.12
N THR A 46 -3.89 17.76 -3.34
CA THR A 46 -4.23 18.44 -4.60
C THR A 46 -3.36 18.06 -5.79
N SER A 47 -2.21 17.42 -5.55
CA SER A 47 -1.28 16.97 -6.60
C SER A 47 -1.52 15.53 -7.04
N TRP A 48 -2.42 14.81 -6.37
CA TRP A 48 -2.75 13.43 -6.65
C TRP A 48 -4.10 13.32 -7.33
N ASN A 49 -4.17 12.47 -8.35
CA ASN A 49 -5.39 12.14 -9.05
C ASN A 49 -5.96 10.82 -8.53
N VAL A 50 -7.28 10.76 -8.40
CA VAL A 50 -8.02 9.50 -8.40
C VAL A 50 -7.99 9.00 -9.84
N GLY A 51 -7.04 8.14 -10.17
CA GLY A 51 -6.56 7.96 -11.54
C GLY A 51 -7.63 7.40 -12.49
N GLN A 52 -8.43 6.46 -12.01
CA GLN A 52 -9.59 5.90 -12.72
C GLN A 52 -10.67 6.94 -13.08
N ASN A 53 -10.64 8.11 -12.43
CA ASN A 53 -11.56 9.22 -12.69
C ASN A 53 -10.88 10.39 -13.43
N CYS A 54 -9.58 10.30 -13.73
CA CYS A 54 -8.84 11.37 -14.37
C CYS A 54 -8.90 11.28 -15.90
N SER A 55 -10.00 11.72 -16.52
CA SER A 55 -10.14 11.68 -17.99
C SER A 55 -9.12 12.55 -18.75
N GLY A 56 -8.45 13.49 -18.08
CA GLY A 56 -7.43 14.36 -18.66
C GLY A 56 -5.98 13.87 -18.49
N CYS A 57 -5.77 12.81 -17.71
CA CYS A 57 -4.44 12.24 -17.49
C CYS A 57 -3.99 11.48 -18.74
N PHE A 58 -2.71 11.60 -19.12
CA PHE A 58 -2.17 10.90 -20.29
C PHE A 58 -1.88 9.43 -20.00
N VAL A 59 -1.38 9.12 -18.81
CA VAL A 59 -1.11 7.75 -18.37
C VAL A 59 -2.41 7.14 -17.87
N GLN A 60 -2.92 6.14 -18.59
CA GLN A 60 -4.22 5.51 -18.35
C GLN A 60 -4.05 3.99 -18.31
N PRO A 61 -3.77 3.40 -17.14
CA PRO A 61 -3.85 1.96 -16.94
C PRO A 61 -5.23 1.39 -17.28
N ASP A 62 -5.27 0.10 -17.55
CA ASP A 62 -6.50 -0.69 -17.66
C ASP A 62 -7.06 -0.97 -16.25
N PRO A 63 -8.25 -0.45 -15.90
CA PRO A 63 -8.85 -0.69 -14.59
C PRO A 63 -9.13 -2.17 -14.30
N ASP A 64 -9.29 -3.02 -15.32
CA ASP A 64 -9.55 -4.46 -15.09
C ASP A 64 -8.29 -5.21 -14.62
N LEU A 65 -7.12 -4.59 -14.70
CA LEU A 65 -5.82 -5.15 -14.29
C LEU A 65 -5.26 -4.52 -13.02
N ALA A 66 -5.77 -3.34 -12.62
CA ALA A 66 -5.46 -2.72 -11.33
C ALA A 66 -6.15 -3.46 -10.18
N PHE A 67 -5.57 -3.39 -8.98
CA PHE A 67 -6.20 -3.98 -7.82
C PHE A 67 -7.51 -3.23 -7.51
N ASP A 68 -8.59 -4.00 -7.35
CA ASP A 68 -9.95 -3.49 -7.10
C ASP A 68 -10.43 -2.38 -8.06
N SER A 69 -9.82 -2.34 -9.25
CA SER A 69 -10.05 -1.39 -10.34
C SER A 69 -9.80 0.08 -10.01
N THR A 70 -8.87 0.35 -9.09
CA THR A 70 -8.50 1.71 -8.68
C THR A 70 -7.00 1.92 -8.63
N TRP A 71 -6.57 3.18 -8.75
CA TRP A 71 -5.19 3.60 -8.50
C TRP A 71 -5.18 5.12 -8.23
N HIS A 72 -4.14 5.59 -7.53
CA HIS A 72 -3.85 7.02 -7.42
C HIS A 72 -2.55 7.34 -8.14
N ASP A 73 -2.56 8.40 -8.94
CA ASP A 73 -1.40 8.80 -9.72
C ASP A 73 -1.00 10.26 -9.51
N ALA A 74 0.30 10.51 -9.65
CA ALA A 74 0.87 11.83 -9.70
C ALA A 74 2.22 11.81 -10.43
N THR A 75 2.58 12.94 -11.03
CA THR A 75 3.91 13.15 -11.64
C THR A 75 4.62 14.27 -10.91
N GLN A 76 5.77 13.96 -10.29
CA GLN A 76 6.69 14.94 -9.73
C GLN A 76 7.60 15.46 -10.85
N HIS A 77 7.90 16.76 -10.85
CA HIS A 77 9.02 17.33 -11.60
C HIS A 77 10.01 18.01 -10.65
N ASP A 78 11.24 18.21 -11.14
CA ASP A 78 12.29 18.90 -10.39
C ASP A 78 11.85 20.35 -10.06
N GLY A 79 11.88 20.70 -8.78
CA GLY A 79 11.47 22.01 -8.28
C GLY A 79 9.99 22.14 -7.91
N ASP A 80 9.17 21.13 -8.18
CA ASP A 80 7.79 21.06 -7.65
C ASP A 80 7.80 20.85 -6.13
N THR A 81 6.66 21.13 -5.49
CA THR A 81 6.45 20.72 -4.09
C THR A 81 6.47 19.18 -4.03
N PRO A 82 7.30 18.56 -3.17
CA PRO A 82 7.40 17.11 -3.09
C PRO A 82 6.05 16.46 -2.83
N ILE A 83 5.78 15.38 -3.58
CA ILE A 83 4.61 14.54 -3.39
C ILE A 83 4.97 13.23 -2.67
N SER A 84 4.05 12.69 -1.89
CA SER A 84 4.22 11.39 -1.24
C SER A 84 2.89 10.68 -0.98
N VAL A 85 2.96 9.36 -0.82
CA VAL A 85 1.89 8.56 -0.21
C VAL A 85 2.41 7.97 1.11
N THR A 86 1.61 8.11 2.15
CA THR A 86 1.88 7.55 3.48
C THR A 86 0.91 6.43 3.79
N LEU A 87 1.45 5.31 4.27
CA LEU A 87 0.71 4.13 4.69
C LEU A 87 1.01 3.83 6.16
N GLU A 88 -0.03 3.43 6.89
CA GLU A 88 0.07 2.98 8.28
C GLU A 88 -0.28 1.50 8.37
N SER A 89 0.54 0.74 9.07
CA SER A 89 0.31 -0.68 9.30
C SER A 89 0.81 -1.09 10.69
N THR A 90 0.38 -2.25 11.18
CA THR A 90 0.95 -2.87 12.39
C THR A 90 1.22 -4.32 12.05
N GLY A 91 2.48 -4.72 12.02
CA GLY A 91 2.85 -6.03 11.52
C GLY A 91 4.35 -6.25 11.40
N THR A 92 4.69 -7.33 10.72
CA THR A 92 6.04 -7.90 10.56
C THR A 92 6.56 -7.84 9.13
N ALA A 93 5.71 -7.41 8.19
CA ALA A 93 6.09 -7.18 6.80
C ALA A 93 5.21 -6.10 6.17
N VAL A 94 5.76 -5.38 5.20
CA VAL A 94 5.03 -4.47 4.32
C VAL A 94 5.57 -4.56 2.89
N TYR A 95 4.66 -4.63 1.93
CA TYR A 95 4.93 -4.70 0.50
C TYR A 95 4.14 -3.58 -0.19
N LEU A 96 4.78 -2.81 -1.06
CA LEU A 96 4.14 -1.76 -1.84
C LEU A 96 4.13 -2.15 -3.31
N PHE A 97 2.94 -2.06 -3.93
CA PHE A 97 2.74 -2.41 -5.33
C PHE A 97 2.29 -1.19 -6.13
N SER A 98 2.90 -1.04 -7.31
CA SER A 98 2.60 0.04 -8.24
C SER A 98 2.27 -0.52 -9.62
N ILE A 99 1.61 0.30 -10.42
CA ILE A 99 1.51 0.11 -11.87
C ILE A 99 2.68 0.83 -12.52
N VAL A 100 3.46 0.14 -13.35
CA VAL A 100 4.68 0.68 -13.95
C VAL A 100 4.52 0.70 -15.47
N PRO A 101 4.33 1.89 -16.08
CA PRO A 101 4.23 2.00 -17.52
C PRO A 101 5.61 2.09 -18.18
N ASN A 102 5.68 1.65 -19.44
CA ASN A 102 6.72 2.06 -20.38
C ASN A 102 6.29 3.34 -21.11
N THR A 103 6.60 3.50 -22.40
CA THR A 103 6.38 4.75 -23.12
C THR A 103 4.89 5.06 -23.33
N VAL A 104 4.46 6.21 -22.81
CA VAL A 104 3.18 6.85 -23.12
C VAL A 104 3.46 8.19 -23.80
N PRO A 105 2.90 8.44 -25.01
CA PRO A 105 3.14 9.71 -25.72
C PRO A 105 2.76 10.93 -24.89
N SER A 106 3.64 11.94 -24.88
CA SER A 106 3.43 13.22 -24.20
C SER A 106 3.37 13.15 -22.67
N ALA A 107 3.84 12.06 -22.05
CA ALA A 107 3.86 11.89 -20.60
C ALA A 107 5.25 11.50 -20.08
N THR A 108 5.57 11.96 -18.86
CA THR A 108 6.65 11.39 -18.06
C THR A 108 6.21 10.00 -17.60
N THR A 109 7.01 8.98 -17.90
CA THR A 109 6.75 7.57 -17.54
C THR A 109 7.91 6.93 -16.78
N PHE A 110 8.97 7.69 -16.56
CA PHE A 110 10.04 7.28 -15.67
C PHE A 110 9.51 7.14 -14.25
N VAL A 111 9.75 6.00 -13.62
CA VAL A 111 9.42 5.76 -12.21
C VAL A 111 10.72 5.72 -11.42
N ASN A 112 10.86 6.58 -10.43
CA ASN A 112 11.97 6.63 -9.50
C ASN A 112 11.45 7.00 -8.12
N LEU A 113 11.42 6.04 -7.22
CA LEU A 113 10.81 6.15 -5.90
C LEU A 113 11.86 5.89 -4.82
N GLN A 114 11.73 6.60 -3.71
CA GLN A 114 12.45 6.35 -2.48
C GLN A 114 11.48 6.11 -1.33
N PHE A 115 11.92 5.32 -0.35
CA PHE A 115 11.07 4.84 0.73
C PHE A 115 11.69 5.10 2.09
N THR A 116 10.86 5.53 3.04
CA THR A 116 11.23 5.57 4.47
C THR A 116 10.24 4.76 5.30
N LEU A 117 10.75 4.02 6.28
CA LEU A 117 9.96 3.34 7.31
C LEU A 117 10.29 4.01 8.63
N ASP A 118 9.29 4.51 9.33
CA ASP A 118 9.43 5.17 10.64
C ASP A 118 10.45 6.33 10.60
N GLY A 119 10.52 7.02 9.46
CA GLY A 119 11.44 8.14 9.20
C GLY A 119 12.86 7.74 8.79
N ALA A 120 13.18 6.44 8.72
CA ALA A 120 14.48 5.94 8.27
C ALA A 120 14.42 5.44 6.82
N PRO A 121 15.41 5.74 5.95
CA PRO A 121 15.44 5.21 4.59
C PRO A 121 15.53 3.69 4.56
N VAL A 122 14.69 3.04 3.74
CA VAL A 122 14.59 1.57 3.64
C VAL A 122 14.77 1.02 2.23
N GLY A 123 14.88 1.89 1.22
CA GLY A 123 15.20 1.49 -0.14
C GLY A 123 14.79 2.50 -1.19
N SER A 124 14.95 2.10 -2.46
CA SER A 124 14.48 2.83 -3.63
C SER A 124 14.11 1.86 -4.74
N PHE A 125 13.35 2.35 -5.72
CA PHE A 125 12.94 1.63 -6.92
C PHE A 125 13.09 2.53 -8.14
N THR A 126 13.62 2.01 -9.23
CA THR A 126 13.79 2.78 -10.47
C THR A 126 13.41 1.94 -11.69
N HIS A 127 12.61 2.51 -12.59
CA HIS A 127 12.22 1.93 -13.87
C HIS A 127 12.33 2.96 -15.01
N PRO A 128 13.40 2.90 -15.83
CA PRO A 128 13.47 3.63 -17.09
C PRO A 128 12.53 3.02 -18.13
N PRO A 129 11.67 3.80 -18.78
CA PRO A 129 10.73 3.28 -19.77
C PRO A 129 11.48 2.76 -21.00
N ASP A 130 11.05 1.61 -21.51
CA ASP A 130 11.49 1.12 -22.82
C ASP A 130 10.61 1.69 -23.97
N SER A 131 10.83 1.24 -25.20
CA SER A 131 10.09 1.70 -26.38
C SER A 131 8.69 1.09 -26.55
N SER A 132 8.29 0.16 -25.69
CA SER A 132 6.96 -0.43 -25.70
C SER A 132 5.95 0.51 -25.04
N SER A 133 4.67 0.25 -25.27
CA SER A 133 3.56 0.94 -24.60
C SER A 133 2.89 0.07 -23.55
N THR A 134 3.63 -0.88 -22.96
CA THR A 134 3.07 -1.83 -21.98
C THR A 134 2.98 -1.20 -20.60
N PHE A 135 2.04 -1.72 -19.81
CA PHE A 135 1.89 -1.43 -18.39
C PHE A 135 2.12 -2.73 -17.64
N GLU A 136 2.99 -2.69 -16.64
CA GLU A 136 3.20 -3.78 -15.71
C GLU A 136 2.37 -3.51 -14.45
N TYR A 137 1.54 -4.47 -14.06
CA TYR A 137 0.62 -4.34 -12.92
C TYR A 137 1.12 -5.16 -11.73
N SER A 138 0.73 -4.76 -10.53
CA SER A 138 1.16 -5.44 -9.29
C SER A 138 2.69 -5.59 -9.20
N VAL A 139 3.44 -4.56 -9.62
CA VAL A 139 4.91 -4.57 -9.55
C VAL A 139 5.32 -4.28 -8.10
N PRO A 140 6.04 -5.19 -7.42
CA PRO A 140 6.51 -4.94 -6.06
C PRO A 140 7.66 -3.93 -6.10
N VAL A 141 7.36 -2.66 -5.79
CA VAL A 141 8.37 -1.59 -5.76
C VAL A 141 9.08 -1.50 -4.40
N LEU A 142 8.50 -2.10 -3.36
CA LEU A 142 9.13 -2.27 -2.05
C LEU A 142 8.69 -3.59 -1.42
N SER A 143 9.61 -4.27 -0.75
CA SER A 143 9.35 -5.49 0.02
C SER A 143 10.19 -5.47 1.30
N LEU A 144 9.54 -5.32 2.45
CA LEU A 144 10.16 -5.35 3.76
C LEU A 144 9.56 -6.49 4.58
N GLU A 145 10.43 -7.34 5.11
CA GLU A 145 10.07 -8.52 5.89
C GLU A 145 10.88 -8.55 7.19
N ASN A 146 10.47 -9.40 8.13
CA ASN A 146 11.15 -9.56 9.43
C ASN A 146 11.20 -8.25 10.24
N LEU A 147 10.19 -7.39 10.05
CA LEU A 147 9.98 -6.22 10.89
C LEU A 147 9.58 -6.66 12.30
N VAL A 148 9.87 -5.81 13.28
CA VAL A 148 9.35 -5.98 14.64
C VAL A 148 7.83 -5.83 14.56
N ASN A 149 7.07 -6.69 15.25
CA ASN A 149 5.61 -6.59 15.23
C ASN A 149 5.12 -5.38 16.03
N GLU A 150 5.14 -4.20 15.41
CA GLU A 150 4.76 -2.91 15.98
C GLU A 150 4.12 -2.01 14.91
N PRO A 151 3.55 -0.85 15.29
CA PRO A 151 3.05 0.11 14.31
C PRO A 151 4.20 0.67 13.46
N HIS A 152 3.99 0.68 12.15
CA HIS A 152 4.92 1.22 11.17
C HIS A 152 4.26 2.28 10.29
N THR A 153 5.03 3.32 9.97
CA THR A 153 4.67 4.34 8.99
C THR A 153 5.61 4.24 7.79
N LEU A 154 5.07 3.81 6.66
CA LEU A 154 5.78 3.77 5.38
C LEU A 154 5.46 5.04 4.59
N VAL A 155 6.48 5.76 4.15
CA VAL A 155 6.34 6.88 3.21
C VAL A 155 7.05 6.51 1.91
N ALA A 156 6.33 6.61 0.80
CA ALA A 156 6.86 6.47 -0.54
C ALA A 156 6.75 7.82 -1.27
N GLU A 157 7.84 8.25 -1.88
CA GLU A 157 7.90 9.53 -2.59
C GLU A 157 8.78 9.43 -3.85
N PRO A 158 8.48 10.19 -4.91
CA PRO A 158 9.36 10.26 -6.07
C PRO A 158 10.69 10.94 -5.75
N ASP A 159 11.77 10.42 -6.33
CA ASP A 159 13.09 11.06 -6.30
C ASP A 159 13.36 11.76 -7.64
N GLY A 160 13.29 13.09 -7.62
CA GLY A 160 13.35 13.95 -8.80
C GLY A 160 12.12 13.84 -9.69
N THR A 161 12.30 14.07 -10.99
CA THR A 161 11.21 13.98 -11.98
C THR A 161 10.79 12.54 -12.18
N SER A 162 9.61 12.16 -11.68
CA SER A 162 9.15 10.77 -11.72
C SER A 162 7.63 10.66 -11.61
N LEU A 163 7.09 9.65 -12.28
CA LEU A 163 5.72 9.21 -12.21
C LEU A 163 5.53 8.23 -11.05
N PHE A 164 4.41 8.31 -10.35
CA PHE A 164 4.01 7.35 -9.33
C PHE A 164 2.54 6.97 -9.52
N LEU A 165 2.26 5.71 -9.85
CA LEU A 165 0.93 5.11 -9.84
C LEU A 165 0.86 4.10 -8.69
N PHE A 166 0.33 4.52 -7.55
CA PHE A 166 0.12 3.64 -6.41
C PHE A 166 -1.18 2.83 -6.60
N ASP A 167 -1.09 1.51 -6.41
CA ASP A 167 -2.17 0.55 -6.66
C ASP A 167 -2.66 -0.06 -5.33
N PHE A 168 -1.77 -0.74 -4.61
CA PHE A 168 -2.10 -1.27 -3.28
C PHE A 168 -0.84 -1.60 -2.47
N ALA A 169 -1.04 -1.87 -1.19
CA ALA A 169 -0.01 -2.42 -0.32
C ALA A 169 -0.52 -3.65 0.44
N ILE A 170 0.40 -4.52 0.85
CA ILE A 170 0.10 -5.67 1.70
C ILE A 170 0.93 -5.56 2.98
N TYR A 171 0.34 -5.82 4.14
CA TYR A 171 1.06 -6.01 5.40
C TYR A 171 0.69 -7.33 6.07
N THR A 172 1.52 -7.81 7.00
CA THR A 172 1.36 -9.12 7.68
C THR A 172 1.52 -9.04 9.17
#